data_AF-A0A954LQQ8-F1
#
_entry.id   AF-A0A954LQQ8-F1
#
_cell.length_a   1.000
_cell.length_b   1.000
_cell.length_c   1.000
_cell.angle_alpha   90.00
_cell.angle_beta   90.00
_cell.angle_gamma   90.00
#
_symmetry.space_group_name_H-M   'P 1'
#
loop_
_entity.id
_entity.type
_entity.pdbx_description
1 polymer ?
#
loop_
_entity_poly.entity_id
_entity_poly.type
_entity_poly.pdbx_seq_one_letter_code
_entity_poly.pdbx_strand_id
1 'polypeptide(L)'
;MRLFLLGLLSLFVVYPAVSGADDEVDFERHIAPLLSKHGCNSGACHGSFAGRGGFRLSLFGHDPQADFQAMTREAQGRRINRLHPELSLLLKKSLMRVAHQGGRRFGANSEAAHLLQDWIANGA
;
A
#
# COMPACT_ATOMS: atom_id res chain seq x y z
N MET A 1 -2.82 -14.82 -69.43
CA MET A 1 -2.18 -15.29 -68.18
C MET A 1 -2.76 -14.45 -67.03
N ARG A 2 -3.76 -14.96 -66.31
CA ARG A 2 -4.46 -14.22 -65.24
C ARG A 2 -3.72 -14.45 -63.92
N LEU A 3 -3.09 -13.42 -63.37
CA LEU A 3 -2.54 -13.44 -62.01
C LEU A 3 -3.70 -13.47 -61.01
N PHE A 4 -3.76 -14.52 -60.19
CA PHE A 4 -4.57 -14.56 -58.98
C PHE A 4 -3.74 -13.99 -57.82
N LEU A 5 -4.07 -12.78 -57.34
CA LEU A 5 -3.61 -12.31 -56.04
C LEU A 5 -4.45 -13.01 -54.95
N LEU A 6 -3.84 -13.94 -54.24
CA LEU A 6 -4.38 -14.51 -53.00
C LEU A 6 -4.27 -13.47 -51.88
N GLY A 7 -5.40 -12.87 -51.51
CA GLY A 7 -5.50 -11.97 -50.38
C GLY A 7 -5.33 -12.73 -49.05
N LEU A 8 -4.28 -12.38 -48.31
CA LEU A 8 -4.09 -12.78 -46.92
C LEU A 8 -5.09 -12.01 -46.05
N LEU A 9 -6.21 -12.65 -45.69
CA LEU A 9 -7.04 -12.19 -44.58
C LEU A 9 -6.28 -12.48 -43.26
N SER A 10 -5.65 -11.46 -42.68
CA SER A 10 -5.18 -11.57 -41.30
C SER A 10 -6.39 -11.48 -40.36
N LEU A 11 -6.72 -12.58 -39.67
CA LEU A 11 -7.60 -12.52 -38.50
C LEU A 11 -6.89 -11.69 -37.43
N PHE A 12 -7.28 -10.43 -37.26
CA PHE A 12 -6.98 -9.69 -36.05
C PHE A 12 -7.83 -10.28 -34.93
N VAL A 13 -7.22 -11.16 -34.13
CA VAL A 13 -7.78 -11.56 -32.83
C VAL A 13 -7.73 -10.34 -31.93
N VAL A 14 -8.88 -9.67 -31.78
CA VAL A 14 -9.04 -8.60 -30.79
C VAL A 14 -9.09 -9.25 -29.42
N TYR A 15 -8.01 -9.15 -28.67
CA TYR A 15 -8.05 -9.43 -27.23
C TYR A 15 -8.83 -8.31 -26.56
N PRO A 16 -9.86 -8.60 -25.75
CA PRO A 16 -10.45 -7.56 -24.93
C PRO A 16 -9.35 -7.00 -24.01
N ALA A 17 -9.15 -5.68 -24.05
CA ALA A 17 -8.40 -5.02 -23.01
C ALA A 17 -9.13 -5.32 -21.69
N VAL A 18 -8.45 -5.98 -20.75
CA VAL A 18 -8.87 -5.92 -19.35
C VAL A 18 -8.86 -4.45 -18.98
N SER A 19 -10.04 -3.85 -18.94
CA SER A 19 -10.25 -2.57 -18.31
C SER A 19 -10.13 -2.86 -16.81
N GLY A 20 -9.06 -2.38 -16.18
CA GLY A 20 -8.92 -2.39 -14.72
C GLY A 20 -10.10 -1.60 -14.14
N ALA A 21 -11.11 -2.32 -13.69
CA ALA A 21 -12.25 -1.73 -13.02
C ALA A 21 -11.80 -1.30 -11.62
N ASP A 22 -11.88 -0.01 -11.31
CA ASP A 22 -11.75 0.58 -9.96
C ASP A 22 -10.49 0.17 -9.17
N ASP A 23 -9.33 0.73 -9.53
CA ASP A 23 -8.05 0.61 -8.80
C ASP A 23 -8.04 1.38 -7.45
N GLU A 24 -9.03 1.15 -6.59
CA GLU A 24 -8.97 1.64 -5.21
C GLU A 24 -7.88 0.87 -4.45
N VAL A 25 -6.99 1.61 -3.79
CA VAL A 25 -5.90 1.02 -3.01
C VAL A 25 -6.47 0.30 -1.80
N ASP A 26 -6.67 -1.01 -1.92
CA ASP A 26 -7.14 -1.88 -0.84
C ASP A 26 -6.06 -2.16 0.22
N PHE A 27 -6.47 -2.23 1.49
CA PHE A 27 -5.55 -2.45 2.62
C PHE A 27 -4.86 -3.80 2.56
N GLU A 28 -5.60 -4.89 2.41
CA GLU A 28 -5.06 -6.24 2.49
C GLU A 28 -4.19 -6.56 1.26
N ARG A 29 -4.64 -6.15 0.07
CA ARG A 29 -3.94 -6.38 -1.19
C ARG A 29 -2.71 -5.51 -1.38
N HIS A 30 -2.71 -4.26 -0.89
CA HIS A 30 -1.64 -3.30 -1.21
C HIS A 30 -0.88 -2.82 0.03
N ILE A 31 -1.57 -2.50 1.13
CA ILE A 31 -0.94 -1.87 2.30
C ILE A 31 -0.28 -2.91 3.21
N ALA A 32 -0.97 -3.99 3.57
CA ALA A 32 -0.41 -5.06 4.39
C ALA A 32 0.91 -5.62 3.82
N PRO A 33 1.02 -5.98 2.52
CA PRO A 33 2.29 -6.43 1.94
C PRO A 33 3.34 -5.33 1.88
N LEU A 34 2.96 -4.06 1.70
CA LEU A 34 3.88 -2.92 1.75
C LEU A 34 4.52 -2.79 3.15
N LEU A 35 3.74 -2.98 4.22
CA LEU A 35 4.26 -2.95 5.60
C LEU A 35 5.30 -4.06 5.82
N SER A 36 5.02 -5.27 5.31
CA SER A 36 5.97 -6.40 5.35
C SER A 36 7.22 -6.14 4.54
N LYS A 37 7.09 -5.67 3.29
CA LYS A 37 8.20 -5.35 2.38
C LYS A 37 9.15 -4.30 2.97
N HIS A 38 8.64 -3.41 3.82
CA HIS A 38 9.44 -2.36 4.46
C HIS A 38 9.74 -2.62 5.94
N GLY A 39 9.42 -3.83 6.43
CA GLY A 39 9.79 -4.30 7.75
C GLY A 39 9.05 -3.64 8.91
N CYS A 40 7.94 -2.94 8.64
CA CYS A 40 7.14 -2.24 9.64
C CYS A 40 6.58 -3.22 10.67
N ASN A 41 5.98 -4.31 10.20
CA ASN A 41 5.36 -5.38 10.98
C ASN A 41 6.33 -6.56 11.27
N SER A 42 7.63 -6.29 11.30
CA SER A 42 8.64 -7.28 11.68
C SER A 42 8.77 -7.41 13.20
N GLY A 43 9.23 -8.57 13.67
CA GLY A 43 9.44 -8.86 15.09
C GLY A 43 10.46 -7.97 15.80
N ALA A 44 11.28 -7.20 15.08
CA ALA A 44 12.19 -6.22 15.68
C ALA A 44 11.45 -4.99 16.24
N CYS A 45 10.29 -4.65 15.66
CA CYS A 45 9.56 -3.40 15.90
C CYS A 45 8.06 -3.63 16.13
N HIS A 46 7.19 -3.16 15.22
CA HIS A 46 5.75 -3.15 15.47
C HIS A 46 5.13 -4.56 15.38
N GLY A 47 5.78 -5.49 14.68
CA GLY A 47 5.39 -6.92 14.66
C GLY A 47 5.84 -7.71 15.88
N SER A 48 6.54 -7.09 16.84
CA SER A 48 6.88 -7.76 18.10
C SER A 48 5.63 -7.91 18.98
N PHE A 49 5.66 -8.86 19.92
CA PHE A 49 4.57 -9.06 20.87
C PHE A 49 4.19 -7.77 21.63
N ALA A 50 5.18 -6.95 21.98
CA ALA A 50 4.96 -5.68 22.69
C ALA A 50 4.65 -4.50 21.76
N GLY A 51 4.89 -4.63 20.45
CA GLY A 51 4.91 -3.49 19.52
C GLY A 51 5.96 -2.44 19.90
N ARG A 52 5.79 -1.20 19.42
CA ARG A 52 6.64 -0.04 19.79
C ARG A 52 5.82 1.23 19.89
N GLY A 53 6.06 2.03 20.94
CA GLY A 53 5.40 3.32 21.13
C GLY A 53 3.87 3.24 21.18
N GLY A 54 3.33 2.16 21.78
CA GLY A 54 1.90 1.90 21.84
C GLY A 54 1.27 1.56 20.49
N PHE A 55 2.06 1.16 19.49
CA PHE A 55 1.60 0.71 18.17
C PHE A 55 2.10 -0.70 17.90
N ARG A 56 1.18 -1.64 17.72
CA ARG A 56 1.44 -3.05 17.43
C ARG A 56 0.77 -3.43 16.13
N LEU A 57 1.49 -4.17 15.30
CA LEU A 57 1.01 -4.85 14.13
C LEU A 57 1.20 -6.37 14.35
N SER A 58 0.41 -7.17 13.68
CA SER A 58 0.53 -8.61 13.59
C SER A 58 1.84 -8.95 12.87
N LEU A 59 2.51 -10.00 13.33
CA LEU A 59 3.80 -10.39 12.76
C LEU A 59 3.62 -10.74 11.27
N PHE A 60 4.31 -10.01 10.40
CA PHE A 60 4.24 -10.18 8.93
C PHE A 60 2.82 -10.13 8.33
N GLY A 61 1.87 -9.46 8.98
CA GLY A 61 0.51 -9.31 8.47
C GLY A 61 -0.39 -10.53 8.71
N HIS A 62 -0.07 -11.34 9.72
CA HIS A 62 -0.85 -12.52 10.10
C HIS A 62 -2.34 -12.23 10.39
N ASP A 63 -2.67 -11.04 10.87
CA ASP A 63 -4.03 -10.59 11.14
C ASP A 63 -4.25 -9.20 10.51
N PRO A 64 -4.63 -9.14 9.22
CA PRO A 64 -4.84 -7.88 8.51
C PRO A 64 -5.96 -7.03 9.12
N GLN A 65 -6.99 -7.67 9.69
CA GLN A 65 -8.10 -6.95 10.31
C GLN A 65 -7.64 -6.21 11.57
N ALA A 66 -6.86 -6.88 12.43
CA ALA A 66 -6.27 -6.21 13.61
C ALA A 66 -5.29 -5.10 13.19
N ASP A 67 -4.49 -5.32 12.15
CA ASP A 67 -3.54 -4.31 11.64
C ASP A 67 -4.24 -3.06 11.12
N PHE A 68 -5.31 -3.25 10.36
CA PHE A 68 -6.18 -2.18 9.92
C PHE A 68 -6.68 -1.36 11.10
N GLN A 69 -7.23 -2.02 12.14
CA GLN A 69 -7.76 -1.37 13.33
C GLN A 69 -6.69 -0.60 14.10
N ALA A 70 -5.49 -1.18 14.23
CA ALA A 70 -4.34 -0.55 14.88
C ALA A 70 -3.86 0.71 14.14
N MET A 71 -3.88 0.68 12.80
CA MET A 71 -3.49 1.82 11.98
C MET A 71 -4.55 2.93 11.98
N THR A 72 -5.84 2.56 11.91
CA THR A 72 -6.92 3.50 11.63
C THR A 72 -7.66 4.02 12.87
N ARG A 73 -7.85 3.18 13.91
CA ARG A 73 -8.78 3.50 15.02
C ARG A 73 -8.11 3.63 16.38
N GLU A 74 -7.09 2.84 16.65
CA GLU A 74 -6.34 2.93 17.90
C GLU A 74 -5.69 4.32 18.09
N ALA A 75 -5.26 4.62 19.33
CA ALA A 75 -4.74 5.93 19.70
C ALA A 75 -5.66 7.09 19.30
N GLN A 76 -6.99 6.86 19.30
CA GLN A 76 -8.04 7.81 18.94
C GLN A 76 -7.90 8.29 17.47
N GLY A 77 -7.43 7.43 16.57
CA GLY A 77 -7.27 7.75 15.15
C GLY A 77 -6.13 8.74 14.83
N ARG A 78 -5.34 9.17 15.81
CA ARG A 78 -4.30 10.21 15.64
C ARG A 78 -3.13 9.82 14.72
N ARG A 79 -3.13 8.59 14.20
CA ARG A 79 -2.09 8.08 13.29
C ARG A 79 -2.34 8.48 11.83
N ILE A 80 -3.60 8.70 11.47
CA ILE A 80 -4.06 8.98 10.12
C ILE A 80 -4.75 10.35 10.08
N ASN A 81 -4.44 11.13 9.06
CA ASN A 81 -5.18 12.33 8.71
C ASN A 81 -5.75 12.13 7.31
N ARG A 82 -7.08 11.90 7.23
CA ARG A 82 -7.78 11.65 5.97
C ARG A 82 -7.93 12.90 5.10
N LEU A 83 -8.01 14.08 5.72
CA LEU A 83 -8.11 15.36 5.00
C LEU A 83 -6.77 15.78 4.38
N HIS A 84 -5.68 15.47 5.07
CA HIS A 84 -4.31 15.77 4.67
C HIS A 84 -3.43 14.52 4.84
N PRO A 85 -3.49 13.54 3.92
CA PRO A 85 -2.76 12.28 4.00
C PRO A 85 -1.26 12.44 4.25
N GLU A 86 -0.64 13.45 3.64
CA GLU A 86 0.76 13.82 3.79
C GLU A 86 1.14 14.23 5.22
N LEU A 87 0.15 14.65 6.01
CA LEU A 87 0.31 15.03 7.41
C LEU A 87 0.15 13.86 8.39
N SER A 88 -0.27 12.68 7.92
CA SER A 88 -0.44 11.47 8.74
C SER A 88 0.85 11.08 9.45
N LEU A 89 0.73 10.72 10.73
CA LEU A 89 1.89 10.32 11.53
C LEU A 89 2.56 9.06 10.96
N LEU A 90 1.76 8.10 10.46
CA LEU A 90 2.25 6.89 9.80
C LEU A 90 3.21 7.24 8.66
N LEU A 91 2.77 8.11 7.74
CA LEU A 91 3.59 8.54 6.60
C LEU A 91 4.83 9.32 7.07
N LYS A 92 4.65 10.30 7.97
CA LYS A 92 5.76 11.12 8.48
C LYS A 92 6.87 10.29 9.14
N LYS A 93 6.49 9.27 9.92
CA LYS A 93 7.43 8.34 10.55
C LYS A 93 8.14 7.48 9.51
N SER A 94 7.41 6.90 8.56
CA SER A 94 7.99 6.07 7.48
C SER A 94 8.99 6.84 6.60
N LEU A 95 8.71 8.12 6.35
CA LEU A 95 9.56 9.01 5.54
C LEU A 95 10.73 9.65 6.32
N MET A 96 10.83 9.43 7.64
CA MET A 96 11.75 10.15 8.53
C MET A 96 11.58 11.68 8.52
N ARG A 97 10.36 12.17 8.33
CA ARG A 97 10.01 13.58 8.56
C ARG A 97 9.77 13.87 10.05
N VAL A 98 9.46 12.82 10.81
CA VAL A 98 9.47 12.81 12.28
C VAL A 98 10.36 11.67 12.73
N ALA A 99 11.13 11.88 13.81
CA ALA A 99 12.06 10.88 14.33
C ALA A 99 11.38 9.51 14.51
N HIS A 100 11.89 8.49 13.83
CA HIS A 100 11.46 7.10 13.94
C HIS A 100 12.67 6.26 14.34
N GLN A 101 12.59 5.52 15.45
CA GLN A 101 13.72 4.72 15.94
C GLN A 101 14.14 3.61 14.96
N GLY A 102 13.16 2.96 14.32
CA GLY A 102 13.39 2.08 13.18
C GLY A 102 13.98 2.73 11.93
N GLY A 103 14.17 4.06 11.87
CA GLY A 103 14.75 4.77 10.74
C GLY A 103 13.80 4.90 9.53
N ARG A 104 14.35 5.39 8.40
CA ARG A 104 13.60 5.58 7.15
C ARG A 104 13.15 4.22 6.61
N ARG A 105 11.88 4.11 6.22
CA ARG A 105 11.29 2.91 5.60
C ARG A 105 11.28 3.01 4.08
N PHE A 106 10.97 4.20 3.55
CA PHE A 106 10.98 4.49 2.11
C PHE A 106 11.13 5.99 1.82
N GLY A 107 11.34 6.33 0.54
CA GLY A 107 11.53 7.70 0.06
C GLY A 107 10.20 8.44 -0.18
N ALA A 108 10.22 9.78 -0.13
CA ALA A 108 9.00 10.59 -0.31
C ALA A 108 8.34 10.44 -1.68
N ASN A 109 9.14 10.17 -2.72
CA ASN A 109 8.67 10.01 -4.11
C ASN A 109 8.60 8.54 -4.52
N SER A 110 8.60 7.62 -3.54
CA SER A 110 8.51 6.18 -3.82
C SER A 110 7.05 5.77 -4.05
N GLU A 111 6.86 4.69 -4.82
CA GLU A 111 5.57 4.04 -4.99
C GLU A 111 4.91 3.72 -3.63
N ALA A 112 5.66 3.25 -2.65
CA ALA A 112 5.14 2.96 -1.31
C ALA A 112 4.60 4.21 -0.59
N ALA A 113 5.23 5.38 -0.81
CA ALA A 113 4.71 6.63 -0.26
C ALA A 113 3.41 7.04 -0.96
N HIS A 114 3.29 6.84 -2.26
CA HIS A 114 2.08 7.14 -3.01
C HIS A 114 0.94 6.20 -2.62
N LEU A 115 1.16 4.88 -2.62
CA LEU A 115 0.17 3.89 -2.20
C LEU A 115 -0.37 4.16 -0.79
N LEU A 116 0.50 4.46 0.17
CA LEU A 116 0.05 4.76 1.53
C LEU A 116 -0.75 6.07 1.61
N GLN A 117 -0.39 7.08 0.82
CA GLN A 117 -1.14 8.34 0.76
C GLN A 117 -2.51 8.13 0.10
N ASP A 118 -2.57 7.41 -1.01
CA ASP A 118 -3.79 7.14 -1.77
C ASP A 118 -4.78 6.32 -0.93
N TRP A 119 -4.31 5.28 -0.23
CA TRP A 119 -5.15 4.52 0.70
C TRP A 119 -5.71 5.41 1.82
N ILE A 120 -4.89 6.28 2.41
CA ILE A 120 -5.35 7.20 3.45
C ILE A 120 -6.40 8.19 2.91
N ALA A 121 -6.18 8.72 1.70
CA ALA A 121 -7.06 9.68 1.05
C ALA A 121 -8.44 9.07 0.75
N ASN A 122 -8.46 7.81 0.31
CA ASN A 122 -9.70 7.07 -0.02
C ASN A 122 -10.45 6.56 1.21
N GLY A 123 -9.91 6.80 2.40
CA GLY A 123 -10.67 6.69 3.63
C GLY A 123 -10.06 5.81 4.70
N ALA A 124 -8.91 5.21 4.39
CA ALA A 124 -8.25 4.23 5.23
C ALA A 124 -9.19 3.08 5.62
#